data_AF-A0A0D9XA19-F1
#
_entry.id   AF-A0A0D9XA19-F1
#
_cell.length_a   1.000
_cell.length_b   1.000
_cell.length_c   1.000
_cell.angle_alpha   90.00
_cell.angle_beta   90.00
_cell.angle_gamma   90.00
#
_symmetry.space_group_name_H-M   'P 1'
#
loop_
_entity.id
_entity.type
_entity.pdbx_description
1 polymer ?
#
loop_
_entity_poly.entity_id
_entity_poly.type
_entity_poly.pdbx_seq_one_letter_code
_entity_poly.pdbx_strand_id
1 'polypeptide(L)'
;MEEKKKDLLRRLTIISIPFVFVAIPSIVIIVGMLSPHAAEPRDAAAAAQSPAQNHSVSMLSTMTGGQMILSCRAAFAGNWEYFHYFILDPYKPQRAYFQPPTVGGESYAILCKWGYMGNFLQDVVVFNSSAAYARRCRVEEGGCHYLFQDGHMFLVTGKQPTKAAPEQRREKALVGDLVLRECTHVLAVFPTMCRYKRHDHQYVGNIIGRWRWWFNY
;
A
#
# COMPACT_ATOMS: atom_id res chain seq x y z
N MET A 1 -37.39 44.83 17.35
CA MET A 1 -37.18 43.98 16.16
C MET A 1 -35.86 43.18 16.22
N GLU A 2 -34.83 43.71 16.88
CA GLU A 2 -33.49 43.08 16.93
C GLU A 2 -33.39 41.86 17.85
N GLU A 3 -34.07 41.89 19.00
CA GLU A 3 -34.13 40.78 19.98
C GLU A 3 -34.74 39.50 19.37
N LYS A 4 -35.86 39.62 18.64
CA LYS A 4 -36.49 38.48 17.94
C LYS A 4 -35.57 37.85 16.89
N LYS A 5 -34.70 38.64 16.24
CA LYS A 5 -33.76 38.13 15.23
C LYS A 5 -32.62 37.34 15.85
N LYS A 6 -32.11 37.79 17.02
CA LYS A 6 -31.08 37.06 17.79
C LYS A 6 -31.60 35.74 18.32
N ASP A 7 -32.84 35.70 18.80
CA ASP A 7 -33.43 34.46 19.33
C ASP A 7 -33.74 33.44 18.22
N LEU A 8 -34.14 33.91 17.03
CA LEU A 8 -34.33 33.05 15.86
C LEU A 8 -33.00 32.43 15.37
N LEU A 9 -31.93 33.24 15.32
CA LEU A 9 -30.58 32.79 14.98
C LEU A 9 -30.07 31.76 16.00
N ARG A 10 -30.30 31.98 17.29
CA ARG A 10 -29.87 31.05 18.35
C ARG A 10 -30.59 29.70 18.23
N ARG A 11 -31.89 29.70 17.96
CA ARG A 11 -32.66 28.46 17.71
C ARG A 11 -32.22 27.73 16.44
N LEU A 12 -31.96 28.44 15.34
CA LEU A 12 -31.42 27.87 14.10
C LEU A 12 -30.03 27.24 14.31
N THR A 13 -29.20 27.84 15.16
CA THR A 13 -27.86 27.31 15.47
C THR A 13 -27.96 26.05 16.34
N ILE A 14 -28.86 26.03 17.33
CA ILE A 14 -29.06 24.87 18.22
C ILE A 14 -29.63 23.66 17.48
N ILE A 15 -30.46 23.86 16.45
CA ILE A 15 -31.05 22.77 15.65
C ILE A 15 -30.07 22.26 14.58
N SER A 16 -29.23 23.13 14.02
CA SER A 16 -28.29 22.75 12.95
C SER A 16 -27.06 21.99 13.47
N ILE A 17 -26.56 22.29 14.67
CA ILE A 17 -25.41 21.59 15.26
C ILE A 17 -25.63 20.07 15.38
N PRO A 18 -26.71 19.55 16.00
CA PRO A 18 -26.92 18.10 16.09
C PRO A 18 -27.16 17.46 14.71
N PHE A 19 -27.74 18.18 13.75
CA PHE A 19 -27.95 17.65 12.39
C PHE A 19 -26.64 17.46 11.63
N VAL A 20 -25.70 18.39 11.76
CA VAL A 20 -24.35 18.30 11.17
C VAL A 20 -23.54 17.17 11.82
N PHE A 21 -23.62 17.01 13.15
CA PHE A 21 -22.85 15.96 13.86
C PHE A 21 -23.44 14.55 13.71
N VAL A 22 -24.73 14.39 13.41
CA VAL A 22 -25.36 13.07 13.23
C VAL A 22 -25.43 12.66 11.75
N ALA A 23 -25.69 13.59 10.83
CA ALA A 23 -25.84 13.27 9.41
C ALA A 23 -24.49 13.04 8.72
N ILE A 24 -23.44 13.79 9.07
CA ILE A 24 -22.14 13.69 8.37
C ILE A 24 -21.44 12.34 8.61
N PRO A 25 -21.36 11.80 9.84
CA PRO A 25 -20.77 10.47 10.04
C PRO A 25 -21.59 9.37 9.36
N SER A 26 -22.92 9.49 9.37
CA SER A 26 -23.83 8.51 8.77
C SER A 26 -23.67 8.43 7.25
N ILE A 27 -23.50 9.58 6.57
CA ILE A 27 -23.27 9.62 5.12
C ILE A 27 -21.89 9.04 4.77
N VAL A 28 -20.85 9.32 5.57
CA VAL A 28 -19.50 8.78 5.33
C VAL A 28 -19.48 7.24 5.48
N ILE A 29 -20.24 6.68 6.41
CA ILE A 29 -20.35 5.22 6.59
C ILE A 29 -21.12 4.58 5.42
N ILE A 30 -22.21 5.19 4.94
CA ILE A 30 -23.00 4.64 3.82
C ILE A 30 -22.22 4.70 2.50
N VAL A 31 -21.44 5.75 2.24
CA VAL A 31 -20.55 5.83 1.06
C VAL A 31 -19.38 4.83 1.20
N GLY A 32 -18.89 4.58 2.42
CA GLY A 32 -17.88 3.56 2.70
C GLY A 32 -18.35 2.12 2.45
N MET A 33 -19.65 1.84 2.65
CA MET A 33 -20.23 0.51 2.41
C MET A 33 -20.72 0.27 0.98
N LEU A 34 -20.77 1.30 0.13
CA LEU A 34 -21.14 1.18 -1.28
C LEU A 34 -19.93 1.06 -2.23
N SER A 35 -18.71 0.94 -1.70
CA SER A 35 -17.56 0.49 -2.49
C SER A 35 -17.67 -1.01 -2.78
N PRO A 36 -17.80 -1.45 -4.05
CA PRO A 36 -18.10 -2.84 -4.38
C PRO A 36 -16.90 -3.80 -4.34
N HIS A 37 -15.86 -3.57 -3.53
CA HIS A 37 -14.58 -4.30 -3.65
C HIS A 37 -14.09 -5.05 -2.41
N ALA A 38 -14.98 -5.38 -1.48
CA ALA A 38 -14.66 -6.30 -0.38
C ALA A 38 -15.64 -7.48 -0.35
N ALA A 39 -15.78 -8.18 -1.48
CA ALA A 39 -16.31 -9.52 -1.51
C ALA A 39 -15.13 -10.50 -1.62
N GLU A 40 -14.93 -11.34 -0.61
CA GLU A 40 -14.22 -12.60 -0.79
C GLU A 40 -14.84 -13.33 -1.99
N PRO A 41 -14.05 -13.89 -2.92
CA PRO A 41 -14.61 -14.63 -4.03
C PRO A 41 -15.19 -15.95 -3.51
N ARG A 42 -16.49 -15.95 -3.22
CA ARG A 42 -17.33 -17.14 -3.32
C ARG A 42 -17.57 -17.41 -4.79
N ASP A 43 -16.96 -18.49 -5.28
CA ASP A 43 -17.35 -19.33 -6.41
C ASP A 43 -18.41 -18.73 -7.35
N ALA A 44 -18.01 -17.76 -8.15
CA ALA A 44 -18.75 -17.33 -9.33
C ALA A 44 -17.90 -17.72 -10.53
N ALA A 45 -18.47 -18.58 -11.37
CA ALA A 45 -17.89 -19.11 -12.59
C ALA A 45 -17.41 -17.99 -13.52
N ALA A 46 -16.15 -17.56 -13.36
CA ALA A 46 -15.43 -16.77 -14.33
C ALA A 46 -14.99 -17.70 -15.46
N ALA A 47 -15.30 -17.32 -16.69
CA ALA A 47 -14.75 -17.94 -17.89
C ALA A 47 -13.26 -18.23 -17.68
N ALA A 48 -12.87 -19.50 -17.86
CA ALA A 48 -11.57 -20.02 -17.50
C ALA A 48 -10.44 -19.38 -18.32
N GLN A 49 -9.99 -18.20 -17.90
CA GLN A 49 -8.65 -17.72 -18.21
C GLN A 49 -7.69 -18.46 -17.28
N SER A 50 -6.76 -19.19 -17.88
CA SER A 50 -5.83 -20.06 -17.15
C SER A 50 -5.10 -19.27 -16.05
N PRO A 51 -5.01 -19.78 -14.80
CA PRO A 51 -4.27 -19.14 -13.70
C PRO A 51 -2.78 -18.89 -14.00
N ALA A 52 -2.26 -19.46 -15.10
CA ALA A 52 -0.92 -19.26 -15.63
C ALA A 52 -0.58 -17.81 -16.03
N GLN A 53 -1.58 -16.92 -16.16
CA GLN A 53 -1.34 -15.49 -16.44
C GLN A 53 -1.45 -14.60 -15.20
N ASN A 54 -1.95 -15.14 -14.09
CA ASN A 54 -2.11 -14.37 -12.86
C ASN A 54 -0.75 -14.24 -12.17
N HIS A 55 -0.56 -13.05 -11.60
CA HIS A 55 0.61 -12.76 -10.80
C HIS A 55 0.17 -12.47 -9.37
N SER A 56 1.05 -12.73 -8.42
CA SER A 56 0.79 -12.43 -7.01
C SER A 56 1.96 -11.73 -6.38
N VAL A 57 1.64 -10.78 -5.51
CA VAL A 57 2.60 -10.00 -4.75
C VAL A 57 2.21 -10.19 -3.29
N SER A 58 3.14 -10.77 -2.55
CA SER A 58 3.07 -10.80 -1.11
C SER A 58 4.04 -9.76 -0.55
N MET A 59 3.67 -9.12 0.54
CA MET A 59 4.52 -8.18 1.25
C MET A 59 4.58 -8.56 2.72
N LEU A 60 5.77 -8.50 3.28
CA LEU A 60 6.04 -8.76 4.69
C LEU A 60 6.92 -7.64 5.23
N SER A 61 6.47 -7.03 6.33
CA SER A 61 7.29 -6.09 7.09
C SER A 61 7.85 -6.76 8.33
N THR A 62 9.16 -6.62 8.53
CA THR A 62 9.85 -6.95 9.80
C THR A 62 10.32 -5.68 10.52
N MET A 63 9.94 -4.52 10.01
CA MET A 63 10.29 -3.21 10.55
C MET A 63 9.69 -3.03 11.95
N THR A 64 10.54 -2.66 12.92
CA THR A 64 10.12 -2.40 14.31
C THR A 64 9.70 -0.94 14.50
N GLY A 65 8.55 -0.69 15.12
CA GLY A 65 8.14 0.68 15.50
C GLY A 65 6.79 1.14 14.94
N GLY A 66 6.08 0.29 14.19
CA GLY A 66 4.70 0.58 13.80
C GLY A 66 4.23 -0.17 12.56
N GLN A 67 3.01 0.18 12.15
CA GLN A 67 2.42 -0.30 10.91
C GLN A 67 2.97 0.46 9.70
N MET A 68 3.16 -0.25 8.60
CA MET A 68 3.60 0.32 7.33
C MET A 68 2.46 0.27 6.32
N ILE A 69 2.29 1.33 5.53
CA ILE A 69 1.20 1.42 4.57
C ILE A 69 1.79 1.60 3.17
N LEU A 70 1.32 0.81 2.21
CA LEU A 70 1.55 1.04 0.79
C LEU A 70 0.23 1.30 0.08
N SER A 71 0.11 2.45 -0.55
CA SER A 71 -1.02 2.81 -1.42
C SER A 71 -0.57 2.65 -2.86
N CYS A 72 -1.15 1.71 -3.58
CA CYS A 72 -0.62 1.30 -4.87
C CYS A 72 -1.60 1.58 -6.02
N ARG A 73 -1.03 2.01 -7.13
CA ARG A 73 -1.68 2.20 -8.43
C ARG A 73 -1.01 1.36 -9.51
N ALA A 74 -1.80 0.87 -10.45
CA ALA A 74 -1.31 0.15 -11.60
C ALA A 74 -1.24 1.15 -12.76
N ALA A 75 -0.10 1.18 -13.45
CA ALA A 75 0.18 2.10 -14.55
C ALA A 75 0.32 1.32 -15.86
N PHE A 76 -0.42 1.72 -16.89
CA PHE A 76 -0.51 1.10 -18.21
C PHE A 76 -0.49 2.17 -19.28
N ALA A 77 0.46 2.16 -20.23
CA ALA A 77 0.48 3.03 -21.41
C ALA A 77 0.14 4.53 -21.15
N GLY A 78 0.57 5.11 -20.02
CA GLY A 78 0.29 6.50 -19.62
C GLY A 78 -1.01 6.72 -18.83
N ASN A 79 -1.88 5.71 -18.74
CA ASN A 79 -3.03 5.67 -17.85
C ASN A 79 -2.67 5.04 -16.51
N TRP A 80 -3.45 5.35 -15.47
CA TRP A 80 -3.30 4.74 -14.16
C TRP A 80 -4.65 4.43 -13.52
N GLU A 81 -4.68 3.36 -12.74
CA GLU A 81 -5.85 2.92 -11.98
C GLU A 81 -5.44 2.60 -10.53
N TYR A 82 -6.21 3.08 -9.56
CA TYR A 82 -6.02 2.70 -8.15
C TYR A 82 -6.51 1.28 -7.94
N PHE A 83 -5.70 0.43 -7.31
CA PHE A 83 -6.03 -1.00 -7.23
C PHE A 83 -5.99 -1.56 -5.81
N HIS A 84 -5.01 -1.17 -4.97
CA HIS A 84 -4.88 -1.83 -3.67
C HIS A 84 -4.10 -1.03 -2.63
N TYR A 85 -4.45 -1.25 -1.38
CA TYR A 85 -3.74 -0.75 -0.20
C TYR A 85 -3.19 -1.93 0.59
N PHE A 86 -1.89 -1.94 0.84
CA PHE A 86 -1.27 -2.89 1.76
C PHE A 86 -1.08 -2.22 3.11
N ILE A 87 -1.70 -2.80 4.13
CA ILE A 87 -1.52 -2.39 5.52
C ILE A 87 -0.72 -3.50 6.19
N LEU A 88 0.57 -3.26 6.41
CA LEU A 88 1.54 -4.25 6.84
C LEU A 88 1.80 -4.08 8.33
N ASP A 89 1.12 -4.92 9.11
CA ASP A 89 1.49 -5.20 10.49
C ASP A 89 2.85 -5.91 10.54
N PRO A 90 3.69 -5.64 11.55
CA PRO A 90 4.93 -6.38 11.75
C PRO A 90 4.69 -7.90 11.79
N TYR A 91 5.50 -8.63 11.03
CA TYR A 91 5.51 -10.10 10.93
C TYR A 91 4.24 -10.76 10.37
N LYS A 92 3.28 -9.98 9.86
CA LYS A 92 2.09 -10.52 9.18
C LYS A 92 2.19 -10.28 7.67
N PRO A 93 2.35 -11.34 6.86
CA PRO A 93 2.38 -11.17 5.42
C PRO A 93 0.99 -10.80 4.90
N GLN A 94 0.92 -9.83 4.00
CA GLN A 94 -0.26 -9.55 3.19
C GLN A 94 0.00 -10.02 1.77
N ARG A 95 -1.06 -10.43 1.05
CA ARG A 95 -0.95 -10.88 -0.33
C ARG A 95 -2.10 -10.33 -1.15
N ALA A 96 -1.78 -9.83 -2.33
CA ALA A 96 -2.74 -9.49 -3.35
C ALA A 96 -2.45 -10.28 -4.63
N TYR A 97 -3.52 -10.62 -5.34
CA TYR A 97 -3.47 -11.19 -6.67
C TYR A 97 -3.78 -10.09 -7.66
N PHE A 98 -3.08 -10.10 -8.78
CA PHE A 98 -3.32 -9.16 -9.85
C PHE A 98 -3.44 -9.91 -11.16
N GLN A 99 -4.48 -9.53 -11.88
CA GLN A 99 -4.73 -9.98 -13.23
C GLN A 99 -4.11 -8.93 -14.16
N PRO A 100 -3.16 -9.31 -15.02
CA PRO A 100 -2.71 -8.37 -16.05
C PRO A 100 -3.91 -7.96 -16.90
N PRO A 101 -4.04 -6.69 -17.32
CA PRO A 101 -5.04 -6.33 -18.30
C PRO A 101 -4.75 -7.12 -19.57
N THR A 102 -5.63 -8.05 -19.88
CA THR A 102 -5.54 -8.96 -21.03
C THR A 102 -5.76 -8.23 -22.36
N VAL A 103 -6.15 -6.96 -22.32
CA VAL A 103 -6.43 -6.15 -23.52
C VAL A 103 -5.11 -5.57 -24.04
N GLY A 104 -4.46 -6.31 -24.95
CA GLY A 104 -3.39 -5.77 -25.80
C GLY A 104 -1.96 -6.21 -25.48
N GLY A 105 -1.72 -6.98 -24.42
CA GLY A 105 -0.36 -7.41 -24.05
C GLY A 105 0.55 -6.25 -23.63
N GLU A 106 -0.04 -5.13 -23.24
CA GLU A 106 0.69 -3.92 -22.86
C GLU A 106 1.46 -4.13 -21.55
N SER A 107 2.66 -3.54 -21.49
CA SER A 107 3.46 -3.54 -20.28
C SER A 107 2.80 -2.71 -19.17
N TYR A 108 2.94 -3.17 -17.93
CA TYR A 108 2.40 -2.49 -16.77
C TYR A 108 3.33 -2.51 -15.59
N ALA A 109 3.18 -1.51 -14.72
CA ALA A 109 3.91 -1.42 -13.48
C ALA A 109 2.96 -1.16 -12.31
N ILE A 110 3.28 -1.77 -11.17
CA ILE A 110 2.65 -1.46 -9.89
C ILE A 110 3.55 -0.46 -9.19
N LEU A 111 3.03 0.75 -9.02
CA LEU A 111 3.69 1.85 -8.34
C LEU A 111 2.99 2.11 -7.02
N CYS A 112 3.74 2.15 -5.94
CA CYS A 112 3.21 2.41 -4.62
C CYS A 112 3.76 3.70 -4.04
N LYS A 113 2.90 4.42 -3.32
CA LYS A 113 3.36 5.29 -2.25
C LYS A 113 3.62 4.42 -1.03
N TRP A 114 4.75 4.61 -0.38
CA TRP A 114 5.11 3.96 0.86
C TRP A 114 5.13 4.94 2.04
N GLY A 115 4.56 4.55 3.17
CA GLY A 115 4.46 5.37 4.38
C GLY A 115 4.79 4.57 5.62
N TYR A 116 5.73 5.08 6.42
CA TYR A 116 6.15 4.43 7.67
C TYR A 116 6.74 5.43 8.67
N MET A 117 6.20 5.49 9.88
CA MET A 117 6.69 6.36 10.97
C MET A 117 6.97 7.82 10.54
N GLY A 118 6.09 8.39 9.71
CA GLY A 118 6.23 9.76 9.22
C GLY A 118 7.25 9.98 8.10
N ASN A 119 7.83 8.90 7.58
CA ASN A 119 8.63 8.86 6.36
C ASN A 119 7.75 8.44 5.19
N PHE A 120 7.96 9.07 4.03
CA PHE A 120 7.11 8.84 2.86
C PHE A 120 7.95 8.77 1.59
N LEU A 121 7.67 7.75 0.77
CA LEU A 121 8.21 7.59 -0.58
C LEU A 121 7.04 7.53 -1.57
N GLN A 122 7.30 7.96 -2.80
CA GLN A 122 6.41 7.82 -3.94
C GLN A 122 7.11 7.08 -5.08
N ASP A 123 6.31 6.53 -5.99
CA ASP A 123 6.76 5.81 -7.19
C ASP A 123 7.68 4.62 -6.85
N VAL A 124 7.40 3.97 -5.71
CA VAL A 124 8.04 2.71 -5.33
C VAL A 124 7.56 1.62 -6.27
N VAL A 125 8.43 1.11 -7.12
CA VAL A 125 8.08 0.07 -8.11
C VAL A 125 8.04 -1.28 -7.41
N VAL A 126 6.84 -1.83 -7.22
CA VAL A 126 6.65 -3.15 -6.56
C VAL A 126 6.31 -4.26 -7.55
N PHE A 127 6.05 -3.92 -8.81
CA PHE A 127 6.03 -4.89 -9.89
C PHE A 127 6.24 -4.17 -11.22
N ASN A 128 6.93 -4.80 -12.16
CA ASN A 128 7.06 -4.32 -13.53
C ASN A 128 7.00 -5.53 -14.46
N SER A 129 5.98 -5.59 -15.32
CA SER A 129 5.76 -6.72 -16.21
C SER A 129 6.82 -6.84 -17.31
N SER A 130 7.52 -5.75 -17.63
CA SER A 130 8.61 -5.73 -18.62
C SER A 130 9.94 -6.24 -18.05
N ALA A 131 10.05 -6.38 -16.73
CA ALA A 131 11.28 -6.81 -16.10
C ALA A 131 11.51 -8.32 -16.28
N ALA A 132 12.77 -8.74 -16.38
CA ALA A 132 13.13 -10.15 -16.56
C ALA A 132 12.60 -11.07 -15.44
N TYR A 133 12.45 -10.53 -14.21
CA TYR A 133 11.93 -11.28 -13.07
C TYR A 133 10.40 -11.48 -13.11
N ALA A 134 9.65 -10.76 -13.96
CA ALA A 134 8.19 -10.76 -13.95
C ALA A 134 7.60 -12.16 -14.12
N ARG A 135 8.19 -12.98 -15.00
CA ARG A 135 7.76 -14.37 -15.24
C ARG A 135 7.85 -15.24 -13.99
N ARG A 136 8.83 -14.98 -13.12
CA ARG A 136 9.02 -15.70 -11.85
C ARG A 136 8.00 -15.31 -10.78
N CYS A 137 7.21 -14.26 -11.03
CA CYS A 137 6.20 -13.77 -10.10
C CYS A 137 4.78 -14.20 -10.46
N ARG A 138 4.64 -15.12 -11.41
CA ARG A 138 3.40 -15.84 -11.64
C ARG A 138 3.01 -16.63 -10.40
N VAL A 139 1.71 -16.78 -10.20
CA VAL A 139 1.16 -17.55 -9.07
C VAL A 139 1.69 -19.00 -9.08
N GLU A 140 1.77 -19.61 -10.27
CA GLU A 140 2.29 -20.97 -10.46
C GLU A 140 3.78 -21.13 -10.10
N GLU A 141 4.54 -20.04 -10.14
CA GLU A 141 5.96 -19.96 -9.77
C GLU A 141 6.17 -19.53 -8.30
N GLY A 142 5.08 -19.43 -7.54
CA GLY A 142 5.10 -19.07 -6.13
C GLY A 142 4.95 -17.58 -5.84
N GLY A 143 4.86 -16.71 -6.86
CA GLY A 143 4.65 -15.28 -6.71
C GLY A 143 5.90 -14.46 -6.35
N CYS A 144 5.78 -13.14 -6.48
CA CYS A 144 6.73 -12.16 -5.95
C CYS A 144 6.49 -11.98 -4.44
N HIS A 145 7.53 -12.06 -3.62
CA HIS A 145 7.43 -11.71 -2.19
C HIS A 145 8.37 -10.56 -1.88
N TYR A 146 7.86 -9.48 -1.32
CA TYR A 146 8.65 -8.35 -0.88
C TYR A 146 8.84 -8.38 0.63
N LEU A 147 10.09 -8.28 1.07
CA LEU A 147 10.47 -8.20 2.46
C LEU A 147 11.02 -6.81 2.76
N PHE A 148 10.37 -6.12 3.69
CA PHE A 148 10.83 -4.84 4.22
C PHE A 148 11.53 -5.12 5.56
N GLN A 149 12.83 -4.86 5.60
CA GLN A 149 13.68 -5.23 6.72
C GLN A 149 14.80 -4.19 6.90
N ASP A 150 14.96 -3.67 8.11
CA ASP A 150 16.04 -2.78 8.52
C ASP A 150 16.27 -1.56 7.61
N GLY A 151 15.22 -1.06 6.97
CA GLY A 151 15.30 0.05 6.02
C GLY A 151 15.66 -0.35 4.60
N HIS A 152 15.54 -1.62 4.26
CA HIS A 152 15.78 -2.14 2.93
C HIS A 152 14.53 -2.84 2.42
N MET A 153 14.37 -2.82 1.10
CA MET A 153 13.35 -3.58 0.39
C MET A 153 14.03 -4.69 -0.40
N PHE A 154 13.62 -5.92 -0.13
CA PHE A 154 14.12 -7.11 -0.82
C PHE A 154 13.01 -7.75 -1.65
N LEU A 155 13.36 -8.17 -2.87
CA LEU A 155 12.53 -9.01 -3.70
C LEU A 155 12.96 -10.46 -3.51
N VAL A 156 12.03 -11.30 -3.10
CA VAL A 156 12.19 -12.75 -2.96
C VAL A 156 11.37 -13.42 -4.05
N THR A 157 12.05 -14.10 -4.96
CA THR A 157 11.41 -14.86 -6.05
C THR A 157 11.70 -16.36 -5.92
N GLY A 158 10.82 -17.17 -6.51
CA GLY A 158 10.93 -18.62 -6.55
C GLY A 158 10.11 -19.34 -5.48
N LYS A 159 9.94 -20.65 -5.70
CA LYS A 159 9.14 -21.53 -4.84
C LYS A 159 9.81 -21.78 -3.50
N GLN A 160 9.00 -22.01 -2.47
CA GLN A 160 9.51 -22.46 -1.19
C GLN A 160 10.03 -23.90 -1.37
N PRO A 161 11.24 -24.23 -0.87
CA PRO A 161 11.71 -25.60 -0.90
C PRO A 161 10.70 -26.49 -0.16
N THR A 162 10.24 -27.53 -0.84
CA THR A 162 9.34 -28.54 -0.26
C THR A 162 10.11 -29.83 -0.02
N LYS A 163 9.59 -30.72 0.83
CA LYS A 163 10.21 -32.05 1.04
C LYS A 163 10.39 -32.85 -0.26
N ALA A 164 9.56 -32.59 -1.28
CA ALA A 164 9.61 -33.24 -2.59
C ALA A 164 10.61 -32.59 -3.56
N ALA A 165 10.99 -31.32 -3.33
CA ALA A 165 11.93 -30.58 -4.17
C ALA A 165 12.81 -29.66 -3.30
N PRO A 166 13.80 -30.22 -2.59
CA PRO A 166 14.65 -29.48 -1.65
C PRO A 166 15.60 -28.49 -2.34
N GLU A 167 15.92 -28.69 -3.62
CA GLU A 167 16.86 -27.83 -4.37
C GLU A 167 16.25 -26.53 -4.91
N GLN A 168 14.93 -26.29 -4.73
CA GLN A 168 14.33 -25.02 -5.13
C GLN A 168 14.86 -23.87 -4.27
N ARG A 169 15.82 -23.12 -4.83
CA ARG A 169 16.48 -22.00 -4.17
C ARG A 169 15.63 -20.73 -4.33
N ARG A 170 15.16 -20.17 -3.20
CA ARG A 170 14.64 -18.80 -3.18
C ARG A 170 15.77 -17.82 -3.41
N GLU A 171 15.60 -16.93 -4.37
CA GLU A 171 16.52 -15.84 -4.61
C GLU A 171 16.03 -14.60 -3.87
N LYS A 172 16.86 -14.07 -2.96
CA LYS A 172 16.64 -12.79 -2.28
C LYS A 172 17.54 -11.75 -2.94
N ALA A 173 16.95 -10.81 -3.66
CA ALA A 173 17.63 -9.69 -4.29
C ALA A 173 17.31 -8.40 -3.52
N LEU A 174 18.33 -7.57 -3.28
CA LEU A 174 18.13 -6.22 -2.75
C LEU A 174 17.57 -5.33 -3.88
N VAL A 175 16.45 -4.68 -3.62
CA VAL A 175 15.84 -3.71 -4.55
C VAL A 175 16.42 -2.32 -4.30
N GLY A 176 16.59 -1.96 -3.02
CA GLY A 176 17.18 -0.69 -2.62
C GLY A 176 16.77 -0.30 -1.20
N ASP A 177 17.11 0.93 -0.85
CA ASP A 177 16.92 1.47 0.49
C ASP A 177 15.55 2.16 0.62
N LEU A 178 15.05 2.19 1.86
CA LEU A 178 13.85 2.89 2.28
C LEU A 178 14.27 4.10 3.11
N VAL A 179 13.50 5.16 3.03
CA VAL A 179 13.76 6.35 3.84
C VAL A 179 13.35 6.10 5.28
N LEU A 180 14.33 6.13 6.19
CA LEU A 180 14.10 5.96 7.63
C LEU A 180 14.74 7.11 8.39
N ARG A 181 13.91 7.76 9.20
CA ARG A 181 14.36 8.76 10.16
C ARG A 181 14.42 8.15 11.55
N GLU A 182 15.60 8.15 12.15
CA GLU A 182 15.81 7.80 13.54
C GLU A 182 15.68 9.05 14.39
N CYS A 183 14.77 9.03 15.35
CA CYS A 183 14.62 10.10 16.34
C CYS A 183 15.26 9.64 17.66
N THR A 184 16.19 10.45 18.17
CA THR A 184 16.71 10.30 19.53
C THR A 184 15.71 10.93 20.49
N HIS A 185 15.26 10.15 21.47
CA HIS A 185 14.31 10.60 22.48
C HIS A 185 15.06 10.90 23.78
N VAL A 186 14.91 12.11 24.33
CA VAL A 186 15.34 12.40 25.71
C VAL A 186 14.22 11.97 26.64
N LEU A 187 14.58 11.22 27.69
CA LEU A 187 13.66 10.61 28.65
C LEU A 187 12.57 9.72 28.00
N ALA A 188 12.85 9.14 26.83
CA ALA A 188 11.91 8.30 26.04
C ALA A 188 10.59 8.97 25.60
N VAL A 189 10.33 10.23 25.97
CA VAL A 189 9.06 10.92 25.67
C VAL A 189 9.22 12.01 24.61
N PHE A 190 10.34 12.75 24.60
CA PHE A 190 10.49 13.91 23.72
C PHE A 190 11.53 13.64 22.62
N PRO A 191 11.13 13.60 21.33
CA PRO A 191 12.09 13.51 20.23
C PRO A 191 12.89 14.82 20.17
N THR A 192 14.21 14.73 20.40
CA THR A 192 15.07 15.92 20.51
C THR A 192 15.90 16.15 19.26
N MET A 193 16.33 15.08 18.59
CA MET A 193 16.96 15.16 17.27
C MET A 193 16.49 14.01 16.42
N CYS A 194 16.07 14.30 15.19
CA CYS A 194 15.78 13.27 14.22
C CYS A 194 16.71 13.40 13.04
N ARG A 195 17.38 12.31 12.69
CA ARG A 195 18.31 12.24 11.57
C ARG A 195 17.90 11.09 10.65
N TYR A 196 18.10 11.27 9.36
CA TYR A 196 17.98 10.16 8.43
C TYR A 196 19.12 9.20 8.68
N LYS A 197 18.81 7.90 8.68
CA LYS A 197 19.83 6.86 8.75
C LYS A 197 20.77 7.03 7.56
N ARG A 198 22.04 6.61 7.69
CA ARG A 198 22.88 6.49 6.50
C ARG A 198 22.32 5.37 5.61
N HIS A 199 22.45 5.58 4.30
CA HIS A 199 21.96 4.69 3.26
C HIS A 199 23.14 4.40 2.34
N ASP A 200 23.29 3.13 1.98
CA ASP A 200 24.40 2.65 1.17
C ASP A 200 23.95 2.41 -0.28
N HIS A 201 22.63 2.37 -0.53
CA HIS A 201 22.03 2.12 -1.84
C HIS A 201 21.06 3.23 -2.24
N GLN A 202 20.64 3.22 -3.50
CA GLN A 202 19.60 4.12 -3.99
C GLN A 202 18.25 3.80 -3.33
N TYR A 203 17.45 4.84 -3.10
CA TYR A 203 16.09 4.66 -2.64
C TYR A 203 15.23 3.97 -3.70
N VAL A 204 14.33 3.10 -3.25
CA VAL A 204 13.37 2.41 -4.13
C VAL A 204 12.30 3.31 -4.76
N GLY A 205 12.30 4.61 -4.42
CA GLY A 205 11.39 5.61 -4.93
C GLY A 205 11.84 7.02 -4.54
N ASN A 206 10.97 7.99 -4.76
CA ASN A 206 11.23 9.41 -4.51
C ASN A 206 10.78 9.82 -3.12
N ILE A 207 11.64 10.51 -2.35
CA ILE A 207 11.25 11.07 -1.06
C ILE A 207 10.20 12.15 -1.25
N ILE A 208 9.09 12.03 -0.52
CA ILE A 208 8.02 13.02 -0.53
C ILE A 208 7.72 13.55 0.88
N GLY A 209 7.14 14.74 0.95
CA GLY A 209 6.63 15.30 2.20
C GLY A 209 5.28 14.72 2.62
N ARG A 210 4.94 14.87 3.90
CA ARG A 210 3.66 14.43 4.50
C ARG A 210 2.43 14.94 3.72
N TRP A 211 2.46 16.17 3.23
CA TRP A 211 1.33 16.73 2.49
C TRP A 211 1.09 16.01 1.15
N ARG A 212 2.14 15.70 0.39
CA ARG A 212 2.03 14.94 -0.88
C ARG A 212 1.57 13.51 -0.67
N TRP A 213 1.75 12.94 0.52
CA TRP A 213 1.19 11.63 0.87
C TRP A 213 -0.33 11.65 0.79
N TRP A 214 -0.97 12.62 1.46
CA TRP A 214 -2.42 12.73 1.60
C TRP A 214 -3.12 13.35 0.38
N PHE A 215 -2.51 14.35 -0.25
CA PHE A 215 -3.17 15.18 -1.26
C PHE A 215 -2.58 14.96 -2.64
N ASN A 216 -2.67 13.74 -3.16
CA ASN A 216 -2.26 13.46 -4.53
C ASN A 216 -3.13 14.28 -5.49
N TYR A 217 -2.63 15.42 -5.95
CA TYR A 217 -3.08 16.12 -7.16
C TYR A 217 -2.17 15.72 -8.31
#